data_AF-A0A519J4S4-F1
#
_entry.id   AF-A0A519J4S4-F1
#
_cell.length_a   1.000
_cell.length_b   1.000
_cell.length_c   1.000
_cell.angle_alpha   90.00
_cell.angle_beta   90.00
_cell.angle_gamma   90.00
#
_symmetry.space_group_name_H-M   'P 1'
#
loop_
_entity.id
_entity.type
_entity.pdbx_description
1 polymer ?
#
loop_
_entity_poly.entity_id
_entity_poly.type
_entity_poly.pdbx_seq_one_letter_code
_entity_poly.pdbx_strand_id
1 'polypeptide(L)'
;MFNVIRRVAWLTGLGLVLALSAPQAALADWRRAETAHFIVYSNGSERNLRDYAARLERFDALLRRVTSVTSGADGLRKLPVYLVEDGRELRIVQPDLPEGVDGFYRASPYDIRAILIRGQEDDLLLHEYTHHFMSRNSPGSYPGWFREGYAEYFATATVDARGKSTIGYPHLGRLRTLQEQRWLPLADLLTASPM
;
A
#
# COMPACT_ATOMS: atom_id res chain seq x y z
N MET A 1 -35.47 -30.29 55.73
CA MET A 1 -36.22 -30.40 54.47
C MET A 1 -36.03 -29.16 53.59
N PHE A 2 -35.11 -29.28 52.64
CA PHE A 2 -35.29 -28.90 51.22
C PHE A 2 -35.41 -27.44 50.71
N ASN A 3 -34.94 -26.38 51.39
CA ASN A 3 -35.06 -25.04 50.77
C ASN A 3 -33.85 -24.10 50.73
N VAL A 4 -32.66 -24.47 51.22
CA VAL A 4 -31.48 -23.58 51.15
C VAL A 4 -30.52 -23.93 50.00
N ILE A 5 -30.53 -25.18 49.53
CA ILE A 5 -29.53 -25.68 48.55
C ILE A 5 -29.89 -25.30 47.09
N ARG A 6 -31.13 -24.92 46.78
CA ARG A 6 -31.56 -24.58 45.41
C ARG A 6 -31.23 -23.17 44.93
N ARG A 7 -30.77 -22.24 45.79
CA ARG A 7 -30.53 -20.83 45.38
C ARG A 7 -29.08 -20.53 44.95
N VAL A 8 -28.11 -21.37 45.30
CA VAL A 8 -26.70 -21.17 44.91
C VAL A 8 -26.40 -21.74 43.51
N ALA A 9 -27.19 -22.71 43.05
CA ALA A 9 -26.99 -23.38 41.76
C ALA A 9 -27.34 -22.50 40.52
N TRP A 10 -28.09 -21.40 40.70
CA TRP A 10 -28.47 -20.52 39.58
C TRP A 10 -27.45 -19.39 39.34
N LEU A 11 -26.64 -19.03 40.33
CA LEU A 11 -25.64 -17.97 40.19
C LEU A 11 -24.33 -18.46 39.57
N THR A 12 -23.99 -19.75 39.76
CA THR A 12 -22.82 -20.37 39.10
C THR A 12 -23.08 -20.71 37.64
N GLY A 13 -24.33 -21.04 37.27
CA GLY A 13 -24.72 -21.28 35.88
C GLY A 13 -24.76 -20.02 35.02
N LEU A 14 -25.20 -18.88 35.58
CA LEU A 14 -25.30 -17.62 34.84
C LEU A 14 -23.92 -17.00 34.53
N GLY A 15 -22.97 -17.11 35.45
CA GLY A 15 -21.60 -16.61 35.25
C GLY A 15 -20.80 -17.41 34.19
N LEU A 16 -21.05 -18.71 34.07
CA LEU A 16 -20.37 -19.56 33.09
C LEU A 16 -20.89 -19.35 31.65
N VAL A 17 -22.19 -19.05 31.51
CA VAL A 17 -22.80 -18.75 30.19
C VAL A 17 -22.40 -17.35 29.68
N LEU A 18 -22.21 -16.37 30.58
CA LEU A 18 -21.72 -15.03 30.23
C LEU A 18 -20.24 -14.99 29.84
N ALA A 19 -19.41 -15.95 30.30
CA ALA A 19 -18.00 -16.03 29.91
C ALA A 19 -17.79 -16.59 28.49
N LEU A 20 -18.74 -17.38 27.98
CA LEU A 20 -18.71 -17.95 26.62
C LEU A 20 -19.28 -17.01 25.53
N SER A 21 -19.82 -15.87 25.95
CA SER A 21 -20.38 -14.84 25.06
C SER A 21 -19.56 -13.54 25.08
N ALA A 22 -18.36 -13.57 25.67
CA ALA A 22 -17.37 -12.54 25.42
C ALA A 22 -17.09 -12.54 23.91
N PRO A 23 -17.26 -11.41 23.20
CA PRO A 23 -16.85 -11.35 21.81
C PRO A 23 -15.37 -11.68 21.78
N GLN A 24 -15.00 -12.83 21.21
CA GLN A 24 -13.64 -12.99 20.73
C GLN A 24 -13.45 -11.83 19.76
N ALA A 25 -12.72 -10.80 20.18
CA ALA A 25 -12.08 -9.92 19.24
C ALA A 25 -11.31 -10.87 18.32
N ALA A 26 -11.79 -11.03 17.09
CA ALA A 26 -11.08 -11.79 16.09
C ALA A 26 -9.74 -11.07 15.96
N LEU A 27 -8.71 -11.61 16.60
CA LEU A 27 -7.36 -11.11 16.43
C LEU A 27 -7.11 -11.23 14.94
N ALA A 28 -6.99 -10.08 14.29
CA ALA A 28 -6.64 -10.01 12.89
C ALA A 28 -5.30 -10.71 12.71
N ASP A 29 -5.33 -11.94 12.19
CA ASP A 29 -4.11 -12.70 11.90
C ASP A 29 -3.39 -12.03 10.73
N TRP A 30 -2.45 -11.14 11.06
CA TRP A 30 -1.58 -10.49 10.10
C TRP A 30 -0.67 -11.55 9.46
N ARG A 31 -0.82 -11.68 8.14
CA ARG A 31 -0.02 -12.55 7.28
C ARG A 31 1.08 -11.73 6.61
N ARG A 32 2.16 -12.42 6.25
CA ARG A 32 3.34 -11.85 5.58
C ARG A 32 3.63 -12.63 4.31
N ALA A 33 3.72 -11.95 3.18
CA ALA A 33 4.28 -12.47 1.94
C ALA A 33 5.59 -11.75 1.64
N GLU A 34 6.65 -12.51 1.39
CA GLU A 34 7.96 -11.96 1.07
C GLU A 34 8.37 -12.39 -0.34
N THR A 35 8.81 -11.42 -1.13
CA THR A 35 9.25 -11.62 -2.52
C THR A 35 10.68 -11.08 -2.68
N ALA A 36 11.16 -10.93 -3.91
CA ALA A 36 12.50 -10.41 -4.16
C ALA A 36 12.64 -8.93 -3.75
N HIS A 37 11.62 -8.11 -4.05
CA HIS A 37 11.66 -6.66 -3.88
C HIS A 37 10.71 -6.13 -2.79
N PHE A 38 9.74 -6.95 -2.33
CA PHE A 38 8.69 -6.51 -1.41
C PHE A 38 8.54 -7.44 -0.20
N ILE A 39 8.04 -6.86 0.89
CA ILE A 39 7.46 -7.59 2.02
C ILE A 39 6.06 -7.04 2.23
N VAL A 40 5.03 -7.83 1.92
CA VAL A 40 3.64 -7.41 2.01
C VAL A 40 3.00 -8.00 3.28
N TYR A 41 2.34 -7.14 4.06
CA TYR A 41 1.62 -7.49 5.28
C TYR A 41 0.13 -7.25 5.09
N SER A 42 -0.71 -8.15 5.59
CA SER A 42 -2.16 -8.07 5.43
C SER A 42 -2.88 -8.94 6.46
N ASN A 43 -3.96 -8.46 7.06
CA ASN A 43 -4.91 -9.28 7.83
C ASN A 43 -6.01 -9.93 6.94
N GLY A 44 -5.95 -9.75 5.61
CA GLY A 44 -6.87 -10.34 4.64
C GLY A 44 -6.51 -11.78 4.24
N SER A 45 -7.20 -12.31 3.23
CA SER A 45 -7.00 -13.69 2.77
C SER A 45 -5.59 -13.94 2.21
N GLU A 46 -5.07 -15.16 2.41
CA GLU A 46 -3.76 -15.55 1.87
C GLU A 46 -3.70 -15.43 0.34
N ARG A 47 -4.81 -15.77 -0.35
CA ARG A 47 -4.93 -15.63 -1.80
C ARG A 47 -4.70 -14.17 -2.23
N ASN A 48 -5.44 -13.23 -1.65
CA ASN A 48 -5.31 -11.82 -2.02
C ASN A 48 -3.92 -11.28 -1.71
N LEU A 49 -3.32 -11.69 -0.58
CA LEU A 49 -1.96 -11.31 -0.22
C LEU A 49 -0.93 -11.81 -1.24
N ARG A 50 -1.03 -13.07 -1.65
CA ARG A 50 -0.16 -13.68 -2.66
C ARG A 50 -0.32 -13.00 -4.02
N ASP A 51 -1.56 -12.78 -4.46
CA ASP A 51 -1.86 -12.16 -5.76
C ASP A 51 -1.35 -10.72 -5.82
N TYR A 52 -1.47 -9.98 -4.72
CA TYR A 52 -0.97 -8.62 -4.62
C TYR A 52 0.56 -8.56 -4.62
N ALA A 53 1.24 -9.42 -3.83
CA ALA A 53 2.70 -9.50 -3.85
C ALA A 53 3.23 -9.85 -5.25
N ALA A 54 2.58 -10.78 -5.96
CA ALA A 54 2.92 -11.12 -7.35
C ALA A 54 2.62 -9.98 -8.34
N ARG A 55 1.62 -9.13 -8.07
CA ARG A 55 1.35 -7.92 -8.85
C ARG A 55 2.51 -6.92 -8.71
N LEU A 56 2.99 -6.67 -7.49
CA LEU A 56 4.11 -5.76 -7.25
C LEU A 56 5.40 -6.23 -7.95
N GLU A 57 5.71 -7.52 -7.89
CA GLU A 57 6.86 -8.09 -8.62
C GLU A 57 6.73 -7.96 -10.14
N ARG A 58 5.52 -8.12 -10.69
CA ARG A 58 5.28 -7.87 -12.11
C ARG A 58 5.49 -6.41 -12.50
N PHE A 59 5.12 -5.47 -11.63
CA PHE A 59 5.37 -4.05 -11.84
C PHE A 59 6.88 -3.73 -11.80
N ASP A 60 7.61 -4.26 -10.81
CA ASP A 60 9.07 -4.13 -10.76
C ASP A 60 9.74 -4.70 -12.03
N ALA A 61 9.32 -5.90 -12.46
CA ALA A 61 9.81 -6.51 -13.69
C ALA A 61 9.52 -5.67 -14.94
N LEU A 62 8.37 -4.99 -15.00
CA LEU A 62 8.05 -4.04 -16.06
C LEU A 62 9.02 -2.86 -16.06
N LEU A 63 9.23 -2.22 -14.91
CA LEU A 63 10.16 -1.09 -14.80
C LEU A 63 11.56 -1.51 -15.28
N ARG A 64 12.09 -2.61 -14.75
CA ARG A 64 13.40 -3.16 -15.13
C ARG A 64 13.51 -3.43 -16.63
N ARG A 65 12.47 -4.00 -17.23
CA ARG A 65 12.43 -4.29 -18.68
C ARG A 65 12.46 -3.00 -19.50
N VAL A 66 11.67 -2.00 -19.12
CA VAL A 66 11.58 -0.72 -19.84
C VAL A 66 12.84 0.11 -19.68
N THR A 67 13.49 0.04 -18.51
CA THR A 67 14.72 0.80 -18.21
C THR A 67 16.01 0.03 -18.48
N SER A 68 15.92 -1.20 -19.01
CA SER A 68 17.06 -2.09 -19.25
C SER A 68 17.94 -2.34 -18.01
N VAL A 69 17.35 -2.31 -16.81
CA VAL A 69 18.06 -2.58 -15.56
C VAL A 69 18.16 -4.10 -15.36
N THR A 70 19.39 -4.62 -15.31
CA THR A 70 19.68 -6.06 -15.24
C THR A 70 20.21 -6.54 -13.90
N SER A 71 20.63 -5.64 -13.01
CA SER A 71 21.11 -5.97 -11.66
C SER A 71 20.01 -6.60 -10.83
N GLY A 72 20.25 -7.74 -10.16
CA GLY A 72 19.23 -8.45 -9.37
C GLY A 72 18.72 -7.70 -8.13
N ALA A 73 17.97 -8.41 -7.28
CA ALA A 73 17.49 -7.89 -6.00
C ALA A 73 18.49 -8.05 -4.84
N ASP A 74 19.63 -8.69 -5.09
CA ASP A 74 20.58 -9.09 -4.05
C ASP A 74 21.14 -7.88 -3.31
N GLY A 75 21.09 -7.94 -1.97
CA GLY A 75 21.52 -6.84 -1.10
C GLY A 75 20.59 -5.62 -1.07
N LEU A 76 19.51 -5.59 -1.84
CA LEU A 76 18.54 -4.50 -1.82
C LEU A 76 17.61 -4.62 -0.61
N ARG A 77 17.36 -3.48 0.07
CA ARG A 77 16.29 -3.39 1.08
C ARG A 77 14.94 -3.59 0.39
N LYS A 78 14.18 -4.61 0.79
CA LYS A 78 12.81 -4.83 0.31
C LYS A 78 11.89 -3.71 0.80
N LEU A 79 10.91 -3.32 0.00
CA LEU A 79 9.89 -2.35 0.42
C LEU A 79 8.81 -3.04 1.27
N PRO A 80 8.63 -2.66 2.55
CA PRO A 80 7.48 -3.08 3.34
C PRO A 80 6.20 -2.39 2.84
N VAL A 81 5.17 -3.18 2.57
CA VAL A 81 3.84 -2.72 2.16
C VAL A 81 2.80 -3.30 3.12
N TYR A 82 1.99 -2.46 3.74
CA TYR A 82 0.94 -2.88 4.67
C TYR A 82 -0.42 -2.63 4.03
N LEU A 83 -1.21 -3.69 3.86
CA LEU A 83 -2.56 -3.63 3.31
C LEU A 83 -3.58 -3.75 4.43
N VAL A 84 -4.05 -2.60 4.90
CA VAL A 84 -5.06 -2.47 5.95
C VAL A 84 -6.48 -2.69 5.41
N GLU A 85 -7.43 -2.91 6.31
CA GLU A 85 -8.83 -3.15 5.95
C GLU A 85 -9.54 -1.87 5.49
N ASP A 86 -9.36 -0.77 6.21
CA ASP A 86 -10.10 0.46 5.99
C ASP A 86 -9.33 1.72 6.44
N GLY A 87 -9.94 2.89 6.22
CA GLY A 87 -9.35 4.17 6.61
C GLY A 87 -9.23 4.37 8.12
N ARG A 88 -9.97 3.61 8.95
CA ARG A 88 -9.82 3.68 10.41
C ARG A 88 -8.48 3.08 10.82
N GLU A 89 -8.12 1.92 10.25
CA GLU A 89 -6.80 1.31 10.48
C GLU A 89 -5.66 2.21 9.96
N LEU A 90 -5.82 2.89 8.81
CA LEU A 90 -4.85 3.89 8.36
C LEU A 90 -4.61 4.98 9.40
N ARG A 91 -5.68 5.50 10.00
CA ARG A 91 -5.61 6.59 10.99
C ARG A 91 -5.08 6.16 12.35
N ILE A 92 -5.00 4.86 12.65
CA ILE A 92 -4.23 4.38 13.82
C ILE A 92 -2.75 4.71 13.65
N VAL A 93 -2.23 4.59 12.42
CA VAL A 93 -0.81 4.84 12.11
C VAL A 93 -0.54 6.31 11.80
N GLN A 94 -1.48 6.98 11.12
CA GLN A 94 -1.38 8.39 10.76
C GLN A 94 -2.68 9.13 11.17
N PRO A 95 -2.78 9.61 12.42
CA PRO A 95 -4.02 10.21 12.94
C PRO A 95 -4.52 11.42 12.15
N ASP A 96 -3.60 12.24 11.64
CA ASP A 96 -3.91 13.47 10.91
C ASP A 96 -4.21 13.25 9.42
N LEU A 97 -4.34 11.99 8.97
CA LEU A 97 -4.60 11.68 7.57
C LEU A 97 -6.02 12.18 7.19
N PRO A 98 -6.17 13.04 6.16
CA PRO A 98 -7.47 13.52 5.72
C PRO A 98 -8.43 12.37 5.36
N GLU A 99 -9.73 12.62 5.50
CA GLU A 99 -10.74 11.69 4.97
C GLU A 99 -10.62 11.56 3.45
N GLY A 100 -10.94 10.36 2.94
CA GLY A 100 -10.82 10.04 1.50
C GLY A 100 -9.41 9.71 1.02
N VAL A 101 -8.41 9.64 1.90
CA VAL A 101 -7.07 9.15 1.56
C VAL A 101 -6.99 7.64 1.78
N ASP A 102 -6.71 6.90 0.70
CA ASP A 102 -6.71 5.43 0.68
C ASP A 102 -5.33 4.80 0.91
N GLY A 103 -4.30 5.62 1.11
CA GLY A 103 -2.97 5.14 1.47
C GLY A 103 -1.95 6.26 1.60
N PHE A 104 -0.76 5.92 2.10
CA PHE A 104 0.39 6.81 2.12
C PHE A 104 1.70 6.04 2.04
N TYR A 105 2.71 6.71 1.53
CA TYR A 105 4.08 6.26 1.52
C TYR A 105 4.92 7.13 2.44
N ARG A 106 5.88 6.52 3.13
CA ARG A 106 6.84 7.21 3.96
C ARG A 106 8.23 6.76 3.58
N ALA A 107 9.08 7.70 3.20
CA ALA A 107 10.51 7.50 3.04
C ALA A 107 11.25 8.48 3.97
N SER A 108 12.14 7.93 4.78
CA SER A 108 13.02 8.65 5.69
C SER A 108 14.33 7.87 5.82
N PRO A 109 15.40 8.47 6.38
CA PRO A 109 16.67 7.77 6.59
C PRO A 109 16.53 6.48 7.44
N TYR A 110 15.54 6.45 8.33
CA TYR A 110 15.35 5.34 9.28
C TYR A 110 14.30 4.35 8.83
N ASP A 111 13.32 4.81 8.03
CA ASP A 111 12.23 3.95 7.61
C ASP A 111 11.68 4.27 6.23
N ILE A 112 11.35 3.21 5.52
CA ILE A 112 10.66 3.24 4.24
C ILE A 112 9.52 2.22 4.28
N ARG A 113 8.30 2.67 4.02
CA ARG A 113 7.12 1.80 4.01
C ARG A 113 5.98 2.43 3.23
N ALA A 114 5.11 1.58 2.69
CA ALA A 114 3.82 1.99 2.16
C ALA A 114 2.70 1.34 2.96
N ILE A 115 1.60 2.07 3.17
CA ILE A 115 0.40 1.56 3.84
C ILE A 115 -0.81 1.96 3.00
N LEU A 116 -1.65 1.00 2.62
CA LEU A 116 -2.80 1.20 1.73
C LEU A 116 -4.02 0.44 2.22
N ILE A 117 -5.22 0.94 1.89
CA ILE A 117 -6.47 0.20 2.04
C ILE A 117 -6.53 -0.87 0.96
N ARG A 118 -6.77 -2.11 1.38
CA ARG A 118 -6.90 -3.25 0.48
C ARG A 118 -8.07 -3.08 -0.48
N GLY A 119 -7.84 -3.37 -1.76
CA GLY A 119 -8.89 -3.38 -2.77
C GLY A 119 -9.23 -2.00 -3.34
N GLN A 120 -8.57 -0.94 -2.85
CA GLN A 120 -8.56 0.37 -3.50
C GLN A 120 -7.48 0.44 -4.58
N GLU A 121 -7.51 1.51 -5.37
CA GLU A 121 -6.46 1.84 -6.33
C GLU A 121 -5.11 1.97 -5.62
N ASP A 122 -4.06 1.44 -6.25
CA ASP A 122 -2.70 1.47 -5.70
C ASP A 122 -1.75 2.30 -6.57
N ASP A 123 -2.30 3.19 -7.39
CA ASP A 123 -1.58 4.12 -8.25
C ASP A 123 -0.61 4.98 -7.43
N LEU A 124 -0.99 5.36 -6.20
CA LEU A 124 -0.10 6.02 -5.25
C LEU A 124 1.11 5.14 -4.91
N LEU A 125 0.92 3.86 -4.60
CA LEU A 125 2.05 2.96 -4.32
C LEU A 125 2.93 2.78 -5.55
N LEU A 126 2.35 2.64 -6.73
CA LEU A 126 3.11 2.47 -7.97
C LEU A 126 3.91 3.73 -8.32
N HIS A 127 3.34 4.92 -8.09
CA HIS A 127 4.02 6.20 -8.19
C HIS A 127 5.24 6.25 -7.26
N GLU A 128 5.02 5.99 -5.97
CA GLU A 128 6.07 6.06 -4.95
C GLU A 128 7.13 4.96 -5.10
N TYR A 129 6.72 3.77 -5.56
CA TYR A 129 7.65 2.71 -5.92
C TYR A 129 8.50 3.09 -7.14
N THR A 130 7.94 3.85 -8.10
CA THR A 130 8.71 4.33 -9.24
C THR A 130 9.78 5.33 -8.79
N HIS A 131 9.45 6.27 -7.89
CA HIS A 131 10.45 7.13 -7.23
C HIS A 131 11.55 6.32 -6.54
N HIS A 132 11.14 5.31 -5.76
CA HIS A 132 12.05 4.40 -5.08
C HIS A 132 12.96 3.63 -6.05
N PHE A 133 12.39 3.12 -7.15
CA PHE A 133 13.13 2.42 -8.20
C PHE A 133 14.13 3.35 -8.90
N MET A 134 13.74 4.58 -9.23
CA MET A 134 14.61 5.59 -9.80
C MET A 134 15.78 5.92 -8.87
N SER A 135 15.51 6.12 -7.58
CA SER A 135 16.55 6.47 -6.59
C SER A 135 17.67 5.43 -6.49
N ARG A 136 17.34 4.16 -6.81
CA ARG A 136 18.28 3.03 -6.76
C ARG A 136 19.01 2.81 -8.07
N ASN A 137 18.30 2.87 -9.18
CA ASN A 137 18.79 2.39 -10.47
C ASN A 137 19.17 3.52 -11.43
N SER A 138 18.81 4.76 -11.10
CA SER A 138 19.13 5.96 -11.86
C SER A 138 19.53 7.08 -10.89
N PRO A 139 20.62 6.92 -10.12
CA PRO A 139 21.07 7.94 -9.19
C PRO A 139 21.56 9.16 -9.98
N GLY A 140 20.79 10.24 -9.94
CA GLY A 140 21.08 11.48 -10.66
C GLY A 140 20.16 12.61 -10.23
N SER A 141 20.55 13.84 -10.55
CA SER A 141 19.69 15.02 -10.35
C SER A 141 18.83 15.21 -11.60
N TYR A 142 17.55 14.89 -11.49
CA TYR A 142 16.57 15.10 -12.55
C TYR A 142 15.71 16.34 -12.27
N PRO A 143 15.28 17.09 -13.30
CA PRO A 143 14.29 18.15 -13.14
C PRO A 143 13.01 17.62 -12.46
N GLY A 144 12.36 18.44 -11.65
CA GLY A 144 11.16 18.05 -10.90
C GLY A 144 10.05 17.49 -11.79
N TRP A 145 9.79 18.15 -12.93
CA TRP A 145 8.78 17.69 -13.90
C TRP A 145 9.05 16.27 -14.41
N PHE A 146 10.33 15.92 -14.64
CA PHE A 146 10.68 14.61 -15.17
C PHE A 146 10.51 13.57 -14.08
N ARG A 147 10.99 13.83 -12.87
CA ARG A 147 10.91 12.87 -11.76
C ARG A 147 9.46 12.56 -11.39
N GLU A 148 8.63 13.57 -11.19
CA GLU A 148 7.20 13.36 -10.89
C GLU A 148 6.44 12.82 -12.11
N GLY A 149 6.68 13.36 -13.30
CA GLY A 149 6.02 12.90 -14.53
C GLY A 149 6.36 11.45 -14.88
N TYR A 150 7.58 11.00 -14.58
CA TYR A 150 7.99 9.61 -14.76
C TYR A 150 7.26 8.68 -13.80
N ALA A 151 7.17 9.05 -12.52
CA ALA A 151 6.38 8.31 -11.54
C ALA A 151 4.89 8.24 -11.94
N GLU A 152 4.31 9.36 -12.38
CA GLU A 152 2.93 9.44 -12.88
C GLU A 152 2.70 8.56 -14.13
N TYR A 153 3.66 8.52 -15.06
CA TYR A 153 3.55 7.73 -16.28
C TYR A 153 3.44 6.22 -16.03
N PHE A 154 4.05 5.72 -14.95
CA PHE A 154 3.97 4.31 -14.54
C PHE A 154 2.92 4.04 -13.46
N ALA A 155 2.36 5.06 -12.82
CA ALA A 155 1.44 4.92 -11.69
C ALA A 155 0.20 4.07 -12.03
N THR A 156 -0.30 4.13 -13.26
CA THR A 156 -1.50 3.38 -13.69
C THR A 156 -1.15 2.07 -14.43
N ALA A 157 0.10 1.61 -14.36
CA ALA A 157 0.53 0.49 -15.17
C ALA A 157 -0.20 -0.80 -14.76
N THR A 158 -0.59 -1.60 -15.74
CA THR A 158 -1.10 -2.95 -15.50
C THR A 158 -0.17 -3.96 -16.12
N VAL A 159 0.00 -5.11 -15.46
CA VAL A 159 0.77 -6.24 -15.99
C VAL A 159 0.02 -7.51 -15.65
N ASP A 160 -0.48 -8.23 -16.65
CA ASP A 160 -1.17 -9.50 -16.42
C ASP A 160 -0.18 -10.64 -16.13
N ALA A 161 -0.68 -11.83 -15.79
CA ALA A 161 0.15 -13.00 -15.49
C ALA A 161 0.97 -13.51 -16.70
N ARG A 162 0.63 -13.09 -17.92
CA ARG A 162 1.34 -13.43 -19.17
C ARG A 162 2.34 -12.34 -19.57
N GLY A 163 2.45 -11.26 -18.78
CA GLY A 163 3.32 -10.12 -19.04
C GLY A 163 2.75 -9.11 -20.05
N LYS A 164 1.49 -9.24 -20.48
CA LYS A 164 0.84 -8.19 -21.26
C LYS A 164 0.70 -6.97 -20.35
N SER A 165 1.21 -5.84 -20.81
CA SER A 165 1.34 -4.65 -19.98
C SER A 165 0.72 -3.43 -20.64
N THR A 166 0.20 -2.52 -19.83
CA THR A 166 -0.21 -1.16 -20.23
C THR A 166 0.55 -0.14 -19.40
N ILE A 167 0.93 0.98 -20.01
CA ILE A 167 1.66 2.09 -19.37
C ILE A 167 1.15 3.43 -19.94
N GLY A 168 1.29 4.51 -19.18
CA GLY A 168 0.98 5.87 -19.65
C GLY A 168 -0.50 6.22 -19.77
N TYR A 169 -1.40 5.41 -19.21
CA TYR A 169 -2.81 5.80 -19.11
C TYR A 169 -2.95 6.91 -18.05
N PRO A 170 -3.85 7.89 -18.26
CA PRO A 170 -4.04 8.94 -17.27
C PRO A 170 -4.83 8.43 -16.07
N HIS A 171 -4.40 8.76 -14.86
CA HIS A 171 -5.25 8.64 -13.68
C HIS A 171 -6.43 9.62 -13.82
N LEU A 172 -7.67 9.12 -13.75
CA LEU A 172 -8.87 9.92 -14.09
C LEU A 172 -9.06 11.13 -13.16
N GLY A 173 -8.81 10.97 -11.86
CA GLY A 173 -8.82 12.08 -10.90
C GLY A 173 -7.82 13.20 -11.26
N ARG A 174 -6.56 12.85 -11.57
CA ARG A 174 -5.53 13.81 -11.98
C ARG A 174 -5.83 14.46 -13.33
N LEU A 175 -6.36 13.70 -14.29
CA LEU A 175 -6.79 14.24 -15.59
C LEU A 175 -7.87 15.30 -15.43
N ARG A 176 -8.87 15.04 -14.56
CA ARG A 176 -9.89 16.02 -14.23
C ARG A 176 -9.26 17.28 -13.63
N THR A 177 -8.35 17.13 -12.66
CA THR A 177 -7.62 18.27 -12.08
C THR A 177 -6.91 19.10 -13.14
N LEU A 178 -6.24 18.48 -14.11
CA LEU A 178 -5.56 19.19 -15.21
C LEU A 178 -6.52 19.91 -16.17
N GLN A 179 -7.76 19.44 -16.29
CA GLN A 179 -8.79 20.08 -17.12
C GLN A 179 -9.46 21.26 -16.40
N GLU A 180 -9.58 21.19 -15.08
CA GLU A 180 -10.31 22.16 -14.26
C GLU A 180 -9.41 23.25 -13.66
N GLN A 181 -8.13 22.96 -13.43
CA GLN A 181 -7.19 23.89 -12.79
C GLN A 181 -6.40 24.71 -13.81
N ARG A 182 -5.92 25.88 -13.36
CA ARG A 182 -4.99 26.69 -14.17
C ARG A 182 -3.65 25.99 -14.29
N TRP A 183 -3.15 25.88 -15.51
CA TRP A 183 -1.86 25.26 -15.80
C TRP A 183 -0.70 26.10 -15.23
N LEU A 184 0.34 25.40 -14.79
CA LEU A 184 1.62 26.04 -14.46
C LEU A 184 2.22 26.66 -15.73
N PRO A 185 2.79 27.88 -15.65
CA PRO A 185 3.62 28.41 -16.72
C PRO A 185 4.73 27.41 -17.08
N LEU A 186 5.01 27.26 -18.38
CA LEU A 186 6.02 26.29 -18.84
C LEU A 186 7.40 26.55 -18.22
N ALA A 187 7.76 27.82 -18.02
CA ALA A 187 9.02 28.18 -17.35
C ALA A 187 9.09 27.64 -15.92
N ASP A 188 7.99 27.73 -15.16
CA ASP A 188 7.92 27.22 -13.79
C ASP A 188 7.99 25.69 -13.78
N LEU A 189 7.29 25.02 -14.70
CA LEU A 189 7.34 23.57 -14.84
C LEU A 189 8.76 23.06 -15.12
N LEU A 190 9.48 23.73 -16.01
CA LEU A 190 10.83 23.31 -16.42
C LEU A 190 11.91 23.63 -15.37
N THR A 191 11.67 24.58 -14.47
CA THR A 191 12.66 25.06 -13.48
C THR A 191 12.35 24.64 -12.05
N ALA A 192 11.16 24.12 -11.77
CA ALA A 192 10.79 23.61 -10.46
C ALA A 192 11.78 22.54 -9.98
N SER A 193 12.27 22.72 -8.76
CA SER A 193 13.13 21.72 -8.13
C SER A 193 12.34 20.45 -7.80
N PRO A 194 12.95 19.26 -7.93
CA PRO A 194 12.37 18.04 -7.39
C PRO A 194 12.16 18.17 -5.87
N MET A 195 10.98 17.78 -5.37
CA MET A 195 10.64 17.73 -3.93
C MET A 195 11.48 16.74 -3.13
#